data_AF-A0A6C0RDN5-F1
#
_entry.id   AF-A0A6C0RDN5-F1
#
_cell.length_a   1.000
_cell.length_b   1.000
_cell.length_c   1.000
_cell.angle_alpha   90.00
_cell.angle_beta   90.00
_cell.angle_gamma   90.00
#
_symmetry.space_group_name_H-M   'P 1'
#
loop_
_entity.id
_entity.type
_entity.pdbx_description
1 polymer ?
#
loop_
_entity_poly.entity_id
_entity_poly.type
_entity_poly.pdbx_seq_one_letter_code
_entity_poly.pdbx_strand_id
1 'polypeptide(L)'
;MKNVLTEIAWAATRTKGTFYKARYHRLAARRGKKRALIAVGHSILKSVYHILKDTCEYKELGADYLIERTKAKRKTYLKSELGKLGYTVELKEVPLAKEAV
;
A
#
# COMPACT_ATOMS: atom_id res chain seq x y z
N MET A 1 -1.10 -25.60 7.26
CA MET A 1 -0.34 -24.38 6.88
C MET A 1 -1.13 -23.05 6.93
N LYS A 2 -2.46 -23.03 6.82
CA LYS A 2 -3.24 -21.77 6.89
C LYS A 2 -3.16 -21.07 8.26
N ASN A 3 -3.04 -21.83 9.35
CA ASN A 3 -3.01 -21.30 10.72
C ASN A 3 -1.73 -20.50 10.99
N VAL A 4 -0.56 -21.09 10.69
CA VAL A 4 0.75 -20.42 10.85
C VAL A 4 0.82 -19.11 10.06
N LEU A 5 0.36 -19.10 8.81
CA LEU A 5 0.33 -17.88 8.00
C LEU A 5 -0.60 -16.81 8.60
N THR A 6 -1.69 -17.24 9.26
CA THR A 6 -2.61 -16.33 9.94
C THR A 6 -1.99 -15.73 11.20
N GLU A 7 -1.22 -16.52 11.97
CA GLU A 7 -0.49 -16.05 13.15
C GLU A 7 0.63 -15.07 12.77
N ILE A 8 1.41 -15.40 11.73
CA ILE A 8 2.43 -14.50 11.18
C ILE A 8 1.79 -13.20 10.71
N ALA A 9 0.69 -13.29 9.95
CA ALA A 9 -0.05 -12.11 9.51
C ALA A 9 -0.55 -11.30 10.70
N TRP A 10 -1.12 -11.94 11.73
CA TRP A 10 -1.61 -11.28 12.94
C TRP A 10 -0.49 -10.53 13.65
N ALA A 11 0.67 -11.16 13.86
CA ALA A 11 1.84 -10.53 14.44
C ALA A 11 2.28 -9.30 13.62
N ALA A 12 2.36 -9.44 12.30
CA ALA A 12 2.73 -8.35 11.40
C ALA A 12 1.76 -7.15 11.44
N THR A 13 0.47 -7.38 11.74
CA THR A 13 -0.51 -6.28 11.90
C THR A 13 -0.30 -5.46 13.16
N ARG A 14 0.38 -6.00 14.17
CA ARG A 14 0.62 -5.33 15.47
C ARG A 14 1.83 -4.40 15.42
N THR A 15 2.78 -4.65 14.51
CA THR A 15 3.97 -3.82 14.34
C THR A 15 3.60 -2.44 13.77
N LYS A 16 4.00 -1.37 14.46
CA LYS A 16 3.71 0.01 14.04
C LYS A 16 4.61 0.42 12.86
N GLY A 17 4.13 1.33 12.02
CA GLY A 17 4.91 1.90 10.91
C GLY A 17 5.11 0.99 9.70
N THR A 18 4.59 -0.24 9.70
CA THR A 18 4.79 -1.20 8.59
C THR A 18 3.72 -1.09 7.51
N PHE A 19 4.10 -1.46 6.29
CA PHE A 19 3.18 -1.63 5.16
C PHE A 19 2.07 -2.63 5.48
N TYR A 20 2.40 -3.73 6.15
CA TYR A 20 1.43 -4.79 6.46
C TYR A 20 0.32 -4.30 7.39
N LYS A 21 0.65 -3.47 8.39
CA LYS A 21 -0.35 -2.85 9.26
C LYS A 21 -1.25 -1.89 8.49
N ALA A 22 -0.69 -0.98 7.69
CA ALA A 22 -1.49 -0.05 6.88
C ALA A 22 -2.42 -0.79 5.89
N ARG A 23 -1.91 -1.86 5.27
CA ARG A 23 -2.69 -2.74 4.39
C ARG A 23 -3.81 -3.47 5.14
N TYR A 24 -3.52 -3.99 6.33
CA TYR A 24 -4.51 -4.65 7.18
C TYR A 24 -5.67 -3.72 7.51
N HIS A 25 -5.41 -2.52 8.04
CA HIS A 25 -6.48 -1.59 8.44
C HIS A 25 -7.37 -1.20 7.26
N ARG A 26 -6.78 -0.93 6.08
CA ARG A 26 -7.55 -0.60 4.87
C ARG A 26 -8.42 -1.76 4.40
N LEU A 27 -7.92 -3.00 4.48
CA LEU A 27 -8.68 -4.18 4.07
C LEU A 27 -9.73 -4.59 5.11
N ALA A 28 -9.40 -4.47 6.40
CA ALA A 28 -10.30 -4.80 7.50
C ALA A 28 -11.53 -3.88 7.49
N ALA A 29 -11.34 -2.59 7.20
CA ALA A 29 -12.43 -1.62 7.06
C ALA A 29 -13.39 -1.97 5.91
N ARG A 30 -12.92 -2.60 4.82
CA ARG A 30 -13.73 -2.89 3.62
C ARG A 30 -14.27 -4.32 3.55
N ARG A 31 -13.55 -5.29 4.10
CA ARG A 31 -13.80 -6.74 3.88
C ARG A 31 -13.88 -7.55 5.17
N GLY A 32 -13.66 -6.93 6.33
CA GLY A 32 -13.64 -7.58 7.63
C GLY A 32 -12.28 -8.21 8.00
N LYS A 33 -12.11 -8.45 9.31
CA LYS A 33 -10.84 -8.85 9.94
C LYS A 33 -10.25 -10.15 9.36
N LYS A 34 -11.06 -11.21 9.24
CA LYS A 34 -10.61 -12.54 8.76
C LYS A 34 -10.04 -12.47 7.34
N ARG A 35 -10.74 -11.80 6.41
CA ARG A 35 -10.30 -11.67 5.02
C ARG A 35 -9.07 -10.77 4.90
N ALA A 36 -8.95 -9.76 5.76
CA ALA A 36 -7.78 -8.89 5.80
C ALA A 36 -6.50 -9.64 6.22
N LEU A 37 -6.57 -10.52 7.22
CA LEU A 37 -5.42 -11.33 7.65
C LEU A 37 -4.91 -12.26 6.54
N ILE A 38 -5.83 -12.94 5.84
CA ILE A 38 -5.46 -13.83 4.73
C ILE A 38 -4.75 -13.02 3.63
N ALA A 39 -5.26 -11.82 3.31
CA ALA A 39 -4.65 -10.95 2.31
C ALA A 39 -3.28 -10.40 2.73
N VAL A 40 -3.07 -10.13 4.02
CA VAL A 40 -1.77 -9.76 4.58
C VAL A 40 -0.80 -10.94 4.50
N GLY A 41 -1.22 -12.13 4.92
CA GLY A 41 -0.41 -13.35 4.83
C GLY A 41 0.03 -13.65 3.39
N HIS A 42 -0.87 -13.53 2.42
CA HIS A 42 -0.50 -13.64 1.00
C HIS A 42 0.54 -12.60 0.57
N SER A 43 0.47 -11.38 1.12
CA SER A 43 1.44 -10.33 0.81
C SER A 43 2.81 -10.62 1.41
N ILE A 44 2.86 -11.15 2.64
CA ILE A 44 4.09 -11.60 3.30
C ILE A 44 4.74 -12.73 2.49
N LEU A 45 3.96 -13.72 2.08
CA LEU A 45 4.45 -14.83 1.25
C LEU A 45 5.06 -14.34 -0.06
N LYS A 46 4.45 -13.34 -0.69
CA LYS A 46 4.99 -12.72 -1.91
C LYS A 46 6.33 -12.01 -1.64
N SER A 47 6.44 -11.28 -0.54
CA SER A 47 7.71 -10.65 -0.15
C SER A 47 8.81 -11.70 0.08
N VAL A 48 8.50 -12.78 0.81
CA VAL A 48 9.44 -13.90 1.03
C VAL A 48 9.87 -14.55 -0.28
N TYR A 49 8.92 -14.78 -1.19
CA TYR A 49 9.23 -15.33 -2.51
C TYR A 49 10.22 -14.45 -3.29
N HIS A 50 10.04 -13.13 -3.28
CA HIS A 50 10.96 -12.21 -3.95
C HIS A 50 12.34 -12.17 -3.29
N ILE A 51 12.41 -12.18 -1.96
CA ILE A 51 13.67 -12.26 -1.22
C ILE A 51 14.44 -13.52 -1.60
N LEU A 52 13.76 -14.67 -1.63
CA LEU A 52 14.39 -15.95 -1.95
C LEU A 52 14.78 -16.08 -3.42
N LYS A 53 13.93 -15.59 -4.33
CA LYS A 53 14.16 -15.68 -5.77
C LYS A 53 15.26 -14.73 -6.25
N ASP A 54 15.16 -13.48 -5.83
CA ASP A 54 16.00 -12.40 -6.33
C ASP A 54 17.21 -12.16 -5.39
N THR A 55 17.34 -12.97 -4.33
CA THR A 55 18.38 -12.85 -3.27
C THR A 55 18.53 -11.42 -2.74
N CYS A 56 17.40 -10.71 -2.64
CA CYS A 56 17.37 -9.31 -2.24
C CYS A 56 16.97 -9.14 -0.78
N GLU A 57 17.48 -8.10 -0.15
CA GLU A 57 17.10 -7.75 1.22
C GLU A 57 15.65 -7.28 1.30
N TYR A 58 14.98 -7.60 2.41
CA TYR A 58 13.63 -7.11 2.65
C TYR A 58 13.64 -5.60 2.91
N LYS A 59 13.06 -4.83 1.99
CA LYS A 59 12.81 -3.41 2.19
C LYS A 59 11.38 -3.18 2.64
N GLU A 60 11.21 -2.73 3.89
CA GLU A 60 9.92 -2.27 4.39
C GLU A 60 9.51 -0.98 3.67
N LEU A 61 8.28 -0.95 3.16
CA LEU A 61 7.76 0.17 2.36
C LEU A 61 7.18 1.28 3.24
N GLY A 62 6.86 0.96 4.49
CA GLY A 62 6.29 1.91 5.43
C GLY A 62 4.77 2.09 5.28
N ALA A 63 4.17 2.79 6.25
CA ALA A 63 2.72 2.98 6.32
C ALA A 63 2.18 3.88 5.19
N ASP A 64 2.96 4.88 4.77
CA ASP A 64 2.53 5.91 3.82
C ASP A 64 2.62 5.49 2.35
N TYR A 65 3.37 4.43 2.05
CA TYR A 65 3.53 3.90 0.71
C TYR A 65 2.19 3.66 0.00
N LEU A 66 1.20 3.13 0.74
CA LEU A 66 -0.12 2.87 0.19
C LEU A 66 -0.90 4.15 -0.14
N ILE A 67 -0.64 5.25 0.56
CA ILE A 67 -1.24 6.57 0.32
C ILE A 67 -0.59 7.18 -0.92
N GLU A 68 0.74 7.26 -0.95
CA GLU A 68 1.52 7.79 -2.07
C GLU A 68 1.21 7.06 -3.38
N ARG A 69 1.19 5.72 -3.35
CA ARG A 69 0.84 4.92 -4.52
C ARG A 69 -0.58 5.18 -5.02
N THR A 70 -1.52 5.45 -4.11
CA THR A 70 -2.91 5.77 -4.49
C THR A 70 -2.97 7.17 -5.10
N LYS A 71 -2.26 8.14 -4.52
CA LYS A 71 -2.13 9.51 -5.07
C LYS A 71 -1.53 9.49 -6.47
N ALA A 72 -0.42 8.76 -6.69
CA ALA A 72 0.23 8.64 -8.00
C ALA A 72 -0.69 8.01 -9.06
N LYS A 73 -1.41 6.94 -8.69
CA LYS A 73 -2.41 6.33 -9.59
C LYS A 73 -3.53 7.30 -9.94
N ARG A 74 -4.04 8.06 -8.96
CA ARG A 74 -5.08 9.06 -9.18
C ARG A 74 -4.60 10.19 -10.08
N LYS A 75 -3.37 10.69 -9.88
CA LYS A 75 -2.72 11.70 -10.74
C LYS A 75 -2.68 11.22 -12.20
N THR A 76 -2.26 9.98 -12.41
CA THR A 76 -2.18 9.36 -13.75
C THR A 76 -3.56 9.20 -14.39
N TYR A 77 -4.54 8.71 -13.62
CA TYR A 77 -5.92 8.54 -14.09
C TYR A 77 -6.52 9.89 -14.54
N LEU A 78 -6.43 10.92 -13.71
CA LEU A 78 -6.96 12.26 -14.02
C LEU A 78 -6.30 12.85 -15.26
N LYS A 79 -4.98 12.71 -15.41
CA LYS A 79 -4.26 13.16 -16.61
C LYS A 79 -4.79 12.47 -17.87
N SER A 80 -5.03 11.16 -17.80
CA SER A 80 -5.56 10.38 -18.93
C SER A 80 -7.00 10.74 -19.27
N GLU A 81 -7.82 11.04 -18.27
CA GLU A 81 -9.23 11.40 -18.43
C GLU A 81 -9.39 12.76 -19.10
N LEU A 82 -8.64 13.76 -18.65
CA LEU A 82 -8.60 15.09 -19.26
C LEU A 82 -8.03 15.05 -20.69
N GLY A 83 -7.05 14.18 -20.95
CA GLY A 83 -6.54 13.97 -22.31
C GLY A 83 -7.60 13.42 -23.26
N LYS A 84 -8.49 12.52 -22.80
CA LYS A 84 -9.62 12.01 -23.60
C LYS A 84 -10.66 13.08 -23.92
N LEU A 85 -10.76 14.10 -23.08
CA LEU A 85 -11.65 15.25 -23.28
C LEU A 85 -11.03 16.34 -24.17
N GLY A 86 -9.83 16.12 -24.71
CA GLY A 86 -9.17 17.05 -25.63
C GLY A 86 -8.36 18.16 -24.94
N TYR A 87 -8.13 18.07 -23.63
CA TYR A 87 -7.35 19.07 -22.90
C TYR A 87 -5.87 18.66 -22.80
N THR A 88 -4.97 19.60 -23.08
CA THR A 88 -3.54 19.48 -22.77
C THR A 88 -3.33 19.77 -21.28
N VAL A 89 -2.93 18.75 -20.51
CA VAL A 89 -2.78 18.86 -19.05
C VAL A 89 -1.34 19.08 -18.64
N GLU A 90 -1.06 20.27 -18.12
CA GLU A 90 0.15 20.58 -17.36
C GLU A 90 -0.13 20.48 -15.86
N LEU A 91 0.56 19.57 -15.17
CA LEU A 91 0.46 19.43 -13.71
C LEU A 91 1.53 20.30 -13.06
N LYS A 92 1.15 21.46 -12.55
CA LYS A 92 2.00 22.29 -11.70
C LYS A 92 1.77 21.90 -10.25
N GLU A 93 2.83 21.50 -9.55
CA GLU A 93 2.75 21.22 -8.12
C GLU A 93 2.62 22.56 -7.39
N VAL A 94 1.41 22.86 -6.92
CA VAL A 94 1.20 23.97 -5.99
C VAL A 94 1.82 23.52 -4.67
N PRO A 95 2.81 24.25 -4.12
CA PRO A 95 3.33 23.96 -2.80
C PRO A 95 2.15 24.03 -1.82
N LEU A 96 1.85 22.92 -1.16
CA LEU A 96 0.91 22.93 -0.04
C LEU A 96 1.52 23.87 1.00
N ALA A 97 0.88 25.02 1.21
CA ALA A 97 1.25 25.96 2.24
C ALA A 97 1.49 25.16 3.53
N LYS A 98 2.73 25.18 4.02
CA LYS A 98 3.02 24.78 5.40
C LYS A 98 2.17 25.70 6.25
N GLU A 99 1.12 25.14 6.85
CA GLU A 99 0.24 25.85 7.77
C GLU A 99 1.09 26.49 8.87
N ALA A 100 0.74 27.74 9.14
CA ALA A 100 1.34 28.60 10.13
C ALA A 100 1.36 27.95 11.53
N VAL A 101 2.53 28.01 12.16
CA VAL A 101 2.69 28.24 13.61
C VAL A 101 3.86 29.19 13.77
#